data_AF-A0AA42Z905-F1
#
_entry.id   AF-A0AA42Z905-F1
#
_cell.length_a   1.000
_cell.length_b   1.000
_cell.length_c   1.000
_cell.angle_alpha   90.00
_cell.angle_beta   90.00
_cell.angle_gamma   90.00
#
_symmetry.space_group_name_H-M   'P 1'
#
loop_
_entity.id
_entity.type
_entity.pdbx_description
1 polymer ?
#
loop_
_entity_poly.entity_id
_entity_poly.type
_entity_poly.pdbx_seq_one_letter_code
_entity_poly.pdbx_strand_id
1 'polypeptide(L)'
;IAALISQTDIIMGYLNEHGLSLTLSVVALSVAILMAFLVLVILRRSTHRWALKLKDLIRGLLDGILSIFKMKRKWSFIGHTFFIWGAYIVMFWVIKYTVPEIADLGLGELLVAFIAGSFAMTATNGGLGLYPIAVSASLAIFGISAASGDAFGWIMWISQTLMVVIFGAISFLLLPLWNRSK
;
A
#
# COMPACT_ATOMS: atom_id res chain seq x y z
N ILE A 1 1.79 9.70 4.23
CA ILE A 1 1.32 10.85 5.03
C ILE A 1 1.97 12.15 4.56
N ALA A 2 3.30 12.29 4.60
CA ALA A 2 3.97 13.50 4.10
C ALA A 2 3.63 13.85 2.63
N ALA A 3 3.62 12.86 1.73
CA ALA A 3 3.21 13.08 0.34
C ALA A 3 1.72 13.47 0.18
N LEU A 4 0.84 12.83 0.96
CA LEU A 4 -0.59 13.18 0.99
C LEU A 4 -0.79 14.62 1.49
N ILE A 5 -0.05 15.04 2.51
CA ILE A 5 -0.07 16.42 3.02
C ILE A 5 0.45 17.39 1.96
N SER A 6 1.55 17.04 1.28
CA SER A 6 2.14 17.87 0.24
C SER A 6 1.25 18.02 -1.00
N GLN A 7 0.44 17.01 -1.33
CA GLN A 7 -0.46 17.01 -2.49
C GLN A 7 -1.92 17.27 -2.12
N THR A 8 -2.19 17.78 -0.91
CA THR A 8 -3.56 17.97 -0.43
C THR A 8 -4.35 18.93 -1.32
N ASP A 9 -3.74 20.03 -1.80
CA ASP A 9 -4.45 21.02 -2.61
C ASP A 9 -4.98 20.45 -3.94
N ILE A 10 -4.16 19.64 -4.61
CA ILE A 10 -4.52 18.99 -5.88
C ILE A 10 -5.61 17.94 -5.66
N ILE A 11 -5.46 17.11 -4.62
CA ILE A 11 -6.47 16.10 -4.24
C ILE A 11 -7.80 16.76 -3.92
N MET A 12 -7.78 17.88 -3.18
CA MET A 12 -9.00 18.60 -2.79
C MET A 12 -9.66 19.29 -3.99
N GLY A 13 -8.87 19.79 -4.95
CA GLY A 13 -9.39 20.31 -6.23
C GLY A 13 -10.16 19.24 -7.01
N TYR A 14 -9.56 18.06 -7.19
CA TYR A 14 -10.18 16.92 -7.88
C TYR A 14 -11.49 16.45 -7.21
N LEU A 15 -11.51 16.40 -5.87
CA LEU A 15 -12.70 16.00 -5.10
C LEU A 15 -13.85 17.02 -5.26
N ASN A 16 -13.54 18.31 -5.24
CA ASN A 16 -14.54 19.37 -5.43
C ASN A 16 -15.16 19.33 -6.84
N GLU A 17 -14.38 19.03 -7.88
CA GLU A 17 -14.89 18.88 -9.26
C GLU A 17 -15.88 17.72 -9.39
N HIS A 18 -15.73 16.65 -8.59
CA HIS A 18 -16.63 15.50 -8.57
C HIS A 18 -17.78 15.64 -7.54
N GLY A 19 -18.02 16.85 -7.01
CA GLY A 19 -19.12 17.13 -6.07
C GLY A 19 -18.87 16.68 -4.63
N LEU A 20 -17.67 16.20 -4.30
CA LEU A 20 -17.26 15.85 -2.94
C LEU A 20 -16.63 17.08 -2.28
N SER A 21 -17.47 17.93 -1.70
CA SER A 21 -16.99 19.10 -0.94
C SER A 21 -16.05 18.70 0.20
N LEU A 22 -15.04 19.53 0.47
CA LEU A 22 -14.09 19.35 1.58
C LEU A 22 -14.80 19.13 2.93
N THR A 23 -15.91 19.83 3.13
CA THR A 23 -16.81 19.66 4.27
C THR A 23 -17.41 18.27 4.35
N LEU A 24 -17.91 17.71 3.24
CA LEU A 24 -18.49 16.37 3.20
C LEU A 24 -17.43 15.30 3.53
N SER A 25 -16.22 15.40 2.96
CA SER A 25 -15.13 14.44 3.21
C SER A 25 -14.63 14.48 4.66
N VAL A 26 -14.49 15.67 5.25
CA VAL A 26 -14.10 15.83 6.66
C VAL A 26 -15.21 15.33 7.59
N VAL A 27 -16.47 15.63 7.29
CA VAL A 27 -17.63 15.12 8.06
C VAL A 27 -17.70 13.59 7.95
N ALA A 28 -17.54 13.01 6.77
CA ALA A 28 -17.54 11.56 6.60
C ALA A 28 -16.40 10.88 7.38
N LEU A 29 -15.19 11.45 7.34
CA LEU A 29 -14.04 10.92 8.07
C LEU A 29 -14.25 11.01 9.59
N SER A 30 -14.74 12.15 10.08
CA SER A 30 -15.01 12.35 11.51
C SER A 30 -16.12 11.42 12.03
N VAL A 31 -17.18 11.19 11.26
CA VAL A 31 -18.22 10.20 11.57
C VAL A 31 -17.66 8.78 11.56
N ALA A 32 -16.80 8.43 10.60
CA ALA A 32 -16.15 7.12 10.54
C ALA A 32 -15.25 6.88 11.77
N ILE A 33 -14.49 7.89 12.20
CA ILE A 33 -13.66 7.82 13.42
C ILE A 33 -14.53 7.66 14.67
N LEU A 34 -15.61 8.43 14.79
CA LEU A 34 -16.57 8.32 15.91
C LEU A 34 -17.21 6.93 15.97
N MET A 35 -17.66 6.40 14.82
CA MET A 35 -18.22 5.05 14.72
C MET A 35 -17.19 3.98 15.09
N ALA A 36 -15.97 4.09 14.57
CA ALA A 36 -14.88 3.17 14.94
C ALA A 36 -14.60 3.21 16.45
N PHE A 37 -14.57 4.40 17.05
CA PHE A 37 -14.39 4.57 18.50
C PHE A 37 -15.54 3.95 19.30
N LEU A 38 -16.80 4.19 18.89
CA LEU A 38 -17.98 3.64 19.54
C LEU A 38 -17.98 2.10 19.47
N VAL A 39 -17.66 1.55 18.30
CA VAL A 39 -17.49 0.10 18.09
C VAL A 39 -16.41 -0.44 19.02
N LEU A 40 -15.25 0.20 19.14
CA LEU A 40 -14.18 -0.21 20.06
C LEU A 40 -14.62 -0.19 21.54
N VAL A 41 -15.37 0.83 21.97
CA VAL A 41 -15.90 0.93 23.34
C VAL A 41 -16.94 -0.15 23.63
N ILE A 42 -17.87 -0.38 22.71
CA ILE A 42 -18.88 -1.45 22.80
C ILE A 42 -18.19 -2.81 22.83
N LEU A 43 -17.20 -3.04 21.98
CA LEU A 43 -16.39 -4.25 21.99
C LEU A 43 -15.68 -4.45 23.32
N ARG A 44 -15.13 -3.39 23.91
CA ARG A 44 -14.43 -3.48 25.20
C ARG A 44 -15.35 -3.99 26.31
N ARG A 45 -16.60 -3.53 26.36
CA ARG A 45 -17.63 -3.94 27.34
C ARG A 45 -18.33 -5.27 27.00
N SER A 46 -18.36 -5.66 25.73
CA SER A 46 -19.10 -6.83 25.27
C SER A 46 -18.38 -8.15 25.54
N THR A 47 -19.15 -9.14 26.01
CA THR A 47 -18.76 -10.55 26.23
C THR A 47 -19.28 -11.49 25.13
N HIS A 48 -19.91 -10.94 24.08
CA HIS A 48 -20.45 -11.71 22.97
C HIS A 48 -19.34 -12.44 22.19
N ARG A 49 -19.62 -13.65 21.66
CA ARG A 49 -18.64 -14.50 20.94
C ARG A 49 -17.87 -13.74 19.83
N TRP A 50 -18.55 -12.86 19.09
CA TRP A 50 -17.93 -12.03 18.06
C TRP A 50 -17.01 -10.94 18.63
N ALA A 51 -17.38 -10.33 19.75
CA ALA A 51 -16.56 -9.32 20.41
C ALA A 51 -15.27 -9.91 21.00
N LEU A 52 -15.34 -11.14 21.53
CA LEU A 52 -14.17 -11.88 22.00
C LEU A 52 -13.22 -12.23 20.83
N LYS A 53 -13.74 -12.76 19.71
CA LYS A 53 -12.92 -13.03 18.51
C LYS A 53 -12.19 -11.78 18.00
N LEU A 54 -12.88 -10.64 17.95
CA LEU A 54 -12.26 -9.39 17.49
C LEU A 54 -11.26 -8.83 18.51
N LYS A 55 -11.50 -8.98 19.83
CA LYS A 55 -10.49 -8.69 20.86
C LYS A 55 -9.24 -9.54 20.69
N ASP A 56 -9.40 -10.85 20.44
CA ASP A 56 -8.28 -11.76 20.23
C ASP A 56 -7.52 -11.42 18.95
N LEU A 57 -8.21 -11.05 17.87
CA LEU A 57 -7.58 -10.56 16.64
C LEU A 57 -6.78 -9.28 16.88
N ILE A 58 -7.36 -8.28 17.57
CA ILE A 58 -6.67 -7.03 17.92
C ILE A 58 -5.46 -7.32 18.80
N ARG A 59 -5.60 -8.19 19.80
CA ARG A 59 -4.51 -8.58 20.69
C ARG A 59 -3.39 -9.29 19.92
N GLY A 60 -3.73 -10.21 19.02
CA GLY A 60 -2.75 -10.87 18.14
C GLY A 60 -2.02 -9.88 17.23
N LEU A 61 -2.73 -8.88 16.67
CA LEU A 61 -2.12 -7.81 15.88
C LEU A 61 -1.17 -6.95 16.72
N LEU A 62 -1.60 -6.55 17.92
CA LEU A 62 -0.78 -5.78 18.87
C LEU A 62 0.46 -6.58 19.31
N ASP A 63 0.30 -7.86 19.62
CA ASP A 63 1.41 -8.75 19.98
C ASP A 63 2.39 -8.90 18.80
N GLY A 64 1.88 -8.95 17.56
CA GLY A 64 2.69 -8.92 16.34
C GLY A 64 3.51 -7.63 16.20
N ILE A 65 2.88 -6.46 16.34
CA ILE A 65 3.56 -5.16 16.28
C ILE A 65 4.58 -5.02 17.43
N LEU A 66 4.19 -5.39 18.65
CA LEU A 66 5.05 -5.33 19.83
C LEU A 66 6.19 -6.37 19.78
N SER A 67 6.06 -7.43 18.98
CA SER A 67 7.12 -8.44 18.82
C SER A 67 8.40 -7.84 18.25
N ILE A 68 8.29 -6.81 17.41
CA ILE A 68 9.44 -6.09 16.82
C ILE A 68 10.36 -5.55 17.92
N PHE A 69 9.79 -5.03 19.02
CA PHE A 69 10.57 -4.51 20.15
C PHE A 69 11.20 -5.61 21.01
N LYS A 70 10.66 -6.83 20.96
CA LYS A 70 11.17 -8.01 21.67
C LYS A 70 12.27 -8.76 20.90
N MET A 71 12.52 -8.42 19.63
CA MET A 71 13.53 -9.09 18.81
C MET A 71 14.96 -8.73 19.24
N LYS A 72 15.83 -9.75 19.34
CA LYS A 72 17.26 -9.59 19.66
C LYS A 72 18.00 -8.64 18.72
N ARG A 73 17.65 -8.62 17.42
CA ARG A 73 18.28 -7.77 16.37
C ARG A 73 17.29 -6.77 15.76
N LYS A 74 16.51 -6.08 16.60
CA LYS A 74 15.48 -5.12 16.16
C LYS A 74 15.96 -4.06 15.17
N TRP A 75 17.17 -3.53 15.33
CA TRP A 75 17.72 -2.51 14.44
C TRP A 75 18.01 -3.03 13.02
N SER A 76 18.49 -4.26 12.90
CA SER A 76 18.68 -4.90 11.59
C SER A 76 17.34 -5.12 10.89
N PHE A 77 16.33 -5.59 11.63
CA PHE A 77 14.98 -5.77 11.11
C PHE A 77 14.36 -4.45 10.62
N ILE A 78 14.45 -3.39 11.43
CA ILE A 78 13.95 -2.06 11.08
C ILE A 78 14.69 -1.51 9.85
N GLY A 79 16.01 -1.64 9.80
CA GLY A 79 16.82 -1.23 8.64
C GLY A 79 16.40 -1.94 7.35
N HIS A 80 16.21 -3.27 7.39
CA HIS A 80 15.74 -4.02 6.23
C HIS A 80 14.32 -3.64 5.83
N THR A 81 13.46 -3.32 6.80
CA THR A 81 12.10 -2.86 6.52
C THR A 81 12.15 -1.54 5.75
N PHE A 82 12.87 -0.53 6.24
CA PHE A 82 13.03 0.73 5.51
C PHE A 82 13.70 0.56 4.16
N PHE A 83 14.68 -0.35 4.05
CA PHE A 83 15.31 -0.69 2.78
C PHE A 83 14.31 -1.22 1.75
N ILE A 84 13.45 -2.17 2.14
CA ILE A 84 12.43 -2.73 1.25
C ILE A 84 11.44 -1.65 0.80
N TRP A 85 10.96 -0.80 1.71
CA TRP A 85 10.08 0.32 1.36
C TRP A 85 10.77 1.32 0.42
N GLY A 86 12.03 1.65 0.68
CA GLY A 86 12.84 2.50 -0.19
C GLY A 86 13.01 1.90 -1.59
N ALA A 87 13.29 0.59 -1.68
CA ALA A 87 13.41 -0.10 -2.95
C ALA A 87 12.10 -0.06 -3.77
N TYR A 88 10.94 -0.18 -3.12
CA TYR A 88 9.65 0.00 -3.80
C TYR A 88 9.45 1.43 -4.32
N ILE A 89 9.83 2.46 -3.55
CA ILE A 89 9.73 3.85 -4.02
C ILE A 89 10.69 4.10 -5.19
N VAL A 90 11.91 3.55 -5.11
CA VAL A 90 12.90 3.62 -6.20
C VAL A 90 12.38 2.90 -7.44
N MET A 91 11.66 1.78 -7.29
CA MET A 91 11.01 1.10 -8.42
C MET A 91 10.05 2.03 -9.16
N PHE A 92 9.18 2.76 -8.45
CA PHE A 92 8.32 3.77 -9.08
C PHE A 92 9.13 4.86 -9.79
N TRP A 93 10.20 5.32 -9.17
CA TRP A 93 11.08 6.35 -9.74
C TRP A 93 11.77 5.90 -11.02
N VAL A 94 12.19 4.64 -11.11
CA VAL A 94 12.84 4.08 -12.31
C VAL A 94 11.81 3.82 -13.41
N ILE A 95 10.66 3.25 -13.06
CA ILE A 95 9.63 2.88 -14.04
C ILE A 95 8.97 4.12 -14.65
N LYS A 96 8.95 5.27 -13.97
CA LYS A 96 8.27 6.49 -14.50
C LYS A 96 8.77 6.89 -15.90
N TYR A 97 10.03 6.59 -16.21
CA TYR A 97 10.65 6.90 -17.49
C TYR A 97 10.21 5.99 -18.64
N THR A 98 9.45 4.92 -18.38
CA THR A 98 8.94 4.03 -19.44
C THR A 98 7.69 4.61 -20.13
N VAL A 99 7.02 5.58 -19.50
CA VAL A 99 5.80 6.20 -20.01
C VAL A 99 6.03 7.72 -20.13
N PRO A 100 6.03 8.28 -21.36
CA PRO A 100 6.37 9.69 -21.58
C PRO A 100 5.55 10.68 -20.76
N GLU A 101 4.24 10.43 -20.60
CA GLU A 101 3.32 11.30 -19.86
C GLU A 101 3.61 11.35 -18.35
N ILE A 102 4.33 10.35 -17.82
CA ILE A 102 4.62 10.17 -16.38
C ILE A 102 6.07 10.56 -16.06
N ALA A 103 6.93 10.71 -17.08
CA ALA A 103 8.36 10.96 -16.90
C ALA A 103 8.65 12.23 -16.08
N ASP A 104 7.85 13.27 -16.27
CA ASP A 104 7.99 14.58 -15.62
C ASP A 104 7.37 14.63 -14.21
N LEU A 105 6.65 13.58 -13.78
CA LEU A 105 6.08 13.54 -12.44
C LEU A 105 7.17 13.54 -11.36
N GLY A 106 6.92 14.31 -10.31
CA GLY A 106 7.73 14.37 -9.12
C GLY A 106 7.56 13.14 -8.23
N LEU A 107 8.39 13.06 -7.20
CA LEU A 107 8.32 11.98 -6.21
C LEU A 107 7.02 12.04 -5.39
N GLY A 108 6.45 13.24 -5.23
CA GLY A 108 5.19 13.44 -4.49
C GLY A 108 4.00 12.76 -5.16
N GLU A 109 3.82 12.96 -6.47
CA GLU A 109 2.75 12.32 -7.26
C GLU A 109 2.91 10.80 -7.28
N LEU A 110 4.14 10.32 -7.51
CA LEU A 110 4.43 8.88 -7.49
C LEU A 110 4.16 8.24 -6.14
N LEU A 111 4.38 8.96 -5.03
CA LEU A 111 4.05 8.45 -3.69
C LEU A 111 2.54 8.31 -3.47
N VAL A 112 1.72 9.15 -4.09
CA VAL A 112 0.25 8.99 -4.05
C VAL A 112 -0.15 7.69 -4.76
N ALA A 113 0.42 7.44 -5.94
CA ALA A 113 0.20 6.20 -6.68
C ALA A 113 0.73 4.96 -5.96
N PHE A 114 1.89 5.07 -5.31
CA PHE A 114 2.46 4.00 -4.50
C PHE A 114 1.55 3.62 -3.33
N ILE A 115 1.00 4.61 -2.62
CA ILE A 115 0.08 4.35 -1.51
C ILE A 115 -1.19 3.68 -2.03
N ALA A 116 -1.81 4.19 -3.11
CA ALA A 116 -2.99 3.58 -3.71
C ALA A 116 -2.74 2.12 -4.14
N GLY A 117 -1.62 1.88 -4.82
CA GLY A 117 -1.19 0.53 -5.22
C GLY A 117 -0.94 -0.40 -4.02
N SER A 118 -0.38 0.09 -2.92
CA SER A 118 -0.13 -0.73 -1.72
C SER A 118 -1.43 -1.25 -1.09
N PHE A 119 -2.49 -0.44 -1.09
CA PHE A 119 -3.81 -0.88 -0.65
C PHE A 119 -4.41 -1.89 -1.62
N ALA A 120 -4.29 -1.67 -2.92
CA ALA A 120 -4.76 -2.61 -3.94
C ALA A 120 -4.09 -3.99 -3.82
N MET A 121 -2.77 -4.03 -3.59
CA MET A 121 -2.02 -5.27 -3.33
C MET A 121 -2.50 -6.04 -2.10
N THR A 122 -2.99 -5.33 -1.09
CA THR A 122 -3.48 -5.94 0.16
C THR A 122 -4.93 -6.39 0.05
N ALA A 123 -5.74 -5.72 -0.77
CA ALA A 123 -7.17 -5.99 -0.92
C ALA A 123 -7.46 -7.23 -1.78
N THR A 124 -6.62 -7.55 -2.76
CA THR A 124 -6.77 -8.75 -3.61
C THR A 124 -5.52 -9.62 -3.59
N ASN A 125 -5.64 -10.88 -4.02
CA ASN A 125 -4.52 -11.81 -4.08
C ASN A 125 -3.42 -11.28 -5.01
N GLY A 126 -2.36 -10.73 -4.42
CA GLY A 126 -1.24 -10.16 -5.16
C GLY A 126 -1.60 -8.96 -6.04
N GLY A 127 -2.70 -8.26 -5.77
CA GLY A 127 -3.08 -7.04 -6.49
C GLY A 127 -3.49 -7.23 -7.95
N LEU A 128 -3.72 -8.46 -8.43
CA LEU A 128 -4.03 -8.72 -9.84
C LEU A 128 -5.25 -7.89 -10.29
N GLY A 129 -5.09 -7.10 -11.35
CA GLY A 129 -6.12 -6.20 -11.89
C GLY A 129 -6.38 -4.95 -11.06
N LEU A 130 -6.58 -5.09 -9.74
CA LEU A 130 -6.88 -3.93 -8.87
C LEU A 130 -5.68 -2.99 -8.73
N TYR A 131 -4.45 -3.50 -8.79
CA TYR A 131 -3.25 -2.67 -8.67
C TYR A 131 -3.09 -1.68 -9.83
N PRO A 132 -3.10 -2.11 -11.11
CA PRO A 132 -3.06 -1.17 -12.24
C PRO A 132 -4.19 -0.13 -12.18
N ILE A 133 -5.41 -0.56 -11.86
CA ILE A 133 -6.58 0.33 -11.76
C ILE A 133 -6.38 1.38 -10.66
N ALA A 134 -5.92 0.98 -9.48
CA ALA A 134 -5.69 1.91 -8.36
C ALA A 134 -4.57 2.91 -8.67
N VAL A 135 -3.49 2.45 -9.31
CA VAL A 135 -2.38 3.31 -9.75
C VAL A 135 -2.88 4.29 -10.82
N SER A 136 -3.59 3.81 -11.83
CA SER A 136 -4.16 4.64 -12.89
C SER A 136 -5.13 5.71 -12.35
N ALA A 137 -6.07 5.32 -11.49
CA ALA A 137 -7.01 6.23 -10.85
C ALA A 137 -6.31 7.29 -9.99
N SER A 138 -5.22 6.94 -9.32
CA SER A 138 -4.44 7.90 -8.53
C SER A 138 -3.64 8.87 -9.39
N LEU A 139 -3.16 8.43 -10.56
CA LEU A 139 -2.41 9.28 -11.50
C LEU A 139 -3.33 10.20 -12.31
N ALA A 140 -4.58 9.80 -12.54
CA ALA A 140 -5.60 10.63 -13.18
C ALA A 140 -5.84 11.95 -12.44
N ILE A 141 -5.63 11.98 -11.11
CA ILE A 141 -5.71 13.19 -10.27
C ILE A 141 -4.68 14.24 -10.71
N PHE A 142 -3.56 13.81 -11.30
CA PHE A 142 -2.49 14.67 -11.79
C PHE A 142 -2.57 14.93 -13.30
N GLY A 143 -3.70 14.63 -13.93
CA GLY A 143 -3.93 14.88 -15.36
C GLY A 143 -3.32 13.83 -16.30
N ILE A 144 -2.85 12.69 -15.78
CA ILE A 144 -2.34 11.59 -16.60
C ILE A 144 -3.50 10.86 -17.28
N SER A 145 -3.39 10.60 -18.57
CA SER A 145 -4.39 9.81 -19.29
C SER A 145 -4.55 8.40 -18.71
N ALA A 146 -5.78 7.87 -18.73
CA ALA A 146 -6.06 6.51 -18.24
C ALA A 146 -5.20 5.45 -18.95
N ALA A 147 -4.94 5.63 -20.25
CA ALA A 147 -4.10 4.71 -21.03
C ALA A 147 -2.65 4.66 -20.49
N SER A 148 -2.05 5.81 -20.21
CA SER A 148 -0.70 5.91 -19.64
C SER A 148 -0.65 5.42 -18.19
N GLY A 149 -1.66 5.77 -17.38
CA GLY A 149 -1.78 5.31 -16.00
C GLY A 149 -1.92 3.78 -15.90
N ASP A 150 -2.75 3.18 -16.74
CA ASP A 150 -2.93 1.74 -16.83
C ASP A 150 -1.64 1.06 -17.30
N ALA A 151 -1.00 1.59 -18.35
CA ALA A 151 0.27 1.07 -18.86
C ALA A 151 1.34 1.06 -17.76
N PHE A 152 1.50 2.16 -17.03
CA PHE A 152 2.45 2.27 -15.92
C PHE A 152 2.15 1.28 -14.80
N GLY A 153 0.88 1.18 -14.38
CA GLY A 153 0.44 0.23 -13.37
C GLY A 153 0.70 -1.24 -13.76
N TRP A 154 0.42 -1.59 -15.02
CA TRP A 154 0.69 -2.93 -15.56
C TRP A 154 2.17 -3.24 -15.68
N ILE A 155 2.99 -2.32 -16.22
CA ILE A 155 4.45 -2.51 -16.32
C ILE A 155 5.02 -2.80 -14.94
N MET A 156 4.59 -2.06 -13.94
CA MET A 156 5.08 -2.20 -12.58
C MET A 156 4.65 -3.53 -11.93
N TRP A 157 3.38 -3.89 -12.04
CA TRP A 157 2.86 -5.15 -11.51
C TRP A 157 3.51 -6.37 -12.19
N ILE A 158 3.60 -6.36 -13.53
CA ILE A 158 4.20 -7.45 -14.31
C ILE A 158 5.68 -7.57 -13.99
N SER A 159 6.43 -6.47 -13.94
CA SER A 159 7.87 -6.50 -13.64
C SER A 159 8.14 -7.13 -12.29
N GLN A 160 7.39 -6.73 -11.27
CA GLN A 160 7.52 -7.29 -9.92
C GLN A 160 7.11 -8.77 -9.88
N THR A 161 5.99 -9.12 -10.52
CA THR A 161 5.49 -10.50 -10.55
C THR A 161 6.47 -11.42 -11.27
N LEU A 162 6.97 -10.99 -12.43
CA LEU A 162 7.95 -11.73 -13.21
C LEU A 162 9.24 -11.94 -12.42
N MET A 163 9.74 -10.90 -11.74
CA MET A 163 10.90 -11.01 -10.85
C MET A 163 10.67 -12.09 -9.77
N VAL A 164 9.52 -12.05 -9.09
CA VAL A 164 9.18 -13.04 -8.04
C VAL A 164 9.08 -14.45 -8.61
N VAL A 165 8.47 -14.62 -9.78
CA VAL A 165 8.35 -15.92 -10.44
C VAL A 165 9.72 -16.47 -10.84
N ILE A 166 10.57 -15.65 -11.48
CA ILE A 166 11.90 -16.07 -11.93
C ILE A 166 12.80 -16.42 -10.74
N PHE A 167 12.97 -15.52 -9.78
CA PHE A 167 13.83 -15.79 -8.63
C PHE A 167 13.26 -16.87 -7.70
N GLY A 168 11.94 -16.96 -7.60
CA GLY A 168 11.24 -18.04 -6.90
C GLY A 168 11.53 -19.39 -7.54
N ALA A 169 11.41 -19.50 -8.87
CA ALA A 169 11.72 -20.73 -9.61
C ALA A 169 13.21 -21.11 -9.48
N ILE A 170 14.13 -20.16 -9.61
CA ILE A 170 15.56 -20.39 -9.42
C ILE A 170 15.83 -20.91 -8.00
N SER A 171 15.25 -20.28 -6.97
CA SER A 171 15.42 -20.71 -5.58
C SER A 171 14.87 -22.13 -5.35
N PHE A 172 13.72 -22.44 -5.93
CA PHE A 172 13.12 -23.77 -5.85
C PHE A 172 14.02 -24.86 -6.46
N LEU A 173 14.71 -24.59 -7.56
CA LEU A 173 15.65 -25.53 -8.19
C LEU A 173 16.98 -25.64 -7.42
N LEU A 174 17.50 -24.52 -6.90
CA LEU A 174 18.79 -24.48 -6.22
C LEU A 174 18.74 -25.05 -4.79
N LEU A 175 17.63 -24.86 -4.07
CA LEU A 175 17.49 -25.31 -2.68
C LEU A 175 17.74 -26.82 -2.49
N PRO A 176 17.14 -27.74 -3.29
CA PRO A 176 17.42 -29.16 -3.20
C PRO A 176 18.86 -29.53 -3.58
N LEU A 177 19.50 -28.79 -4.48
CA LEU A 177 20.87 -29.06 -4.90
C LEU A 177 21.88 -28.63 -3.84
N TRP A 178 21.65 -27.49 -3.19
CA TRP A 178 22.47 -26.99 -2.10
C TRP A 178 22.29 -27.83 -0.82
N ASN A 179 21.05 -28.24 -0.52
CA ASN A 179 20.73 -29.00 0.69
C ASN A 179 20.96 -30.52 0.56
N ARG A 180 21.68 -30.97 -0.48
CA ARG A 180 22.12 -32.38 -0.64
C ARG A 180 23.46 -32.67 0.05
N SER A 181 24.23 -31.65 0.45
CA SER A 181 25.53 -31.81 1.14
C SER A 181 25.43 -31.69 2.67
N LYS A 182 24.22 -31.69 3.22
CA LYS A 182 23.88 -31.87 4.63
C LYS A 182 22.84 -32.97 4.75
#